data_AF-A0A974HGD7-F1
#
_entry.id   AF-A0A974HGD7-F1
#
_cell.length_a   1.000
_cell.length_b   1.000
_cell.length_c   1.000
_cell.angle_alpha   90.00
_cell.angle_beta   90.00
_cell.angle_gamma   90.00
#
_symmetry.space_group_name_H-M   'P 1'
#
loop_
_entity.id
_entity.type
_entity.pdbx_description
1 polymer ?
#
loop_
_entity_poly.entity_id
_entity_poly.type
_entity_poly.pdbx_seq_one_letter_code
_entity_poly.pdbx_strand_id
1 'polypeptide(L)'
;MAQTHLQGVEISAAQFLEIWRHYDTDGNGFIEGKELQDFILELQQARKKAGLDLSEQMKAFVDQYGQSSDGKIGIAELAQILPTEENFLLFFRQQLKSSEEFMQSWRRYDTDHSGFIETDELKSFLKDLLKKANKPCEESKLEEYTHTMLRMFDTNNDGKLGLTELSMLLPVQENFLLKFQGVKMCGKEFNKVFELYDKDGNGHMDENELDDLLKDLCEKNKKDLDINSLSTYKKSIMALSDGGKLYRAELALVLCADEN
;
A
#
# COMPACT_ATOMS: atom_id res chain seq x y z
N MET A 1 -16.55 -0.16 20.71
CA MET A 1 -15.89 1.15 20.59
C MET A 1 -15.88 1.60 19.13
N ALA A 2 -15.41 0.78 18.18
CA ALA A 2 -15.52 1.04 16.73
C ALA A 2 -16.92 1.46 16.24
N GLN A 3 -17.99 0.73 16.61
CA GLN A 3 -19.38 1.09 16.26
C GLN A 3 -19.82 2.48 16.74
N THR A 4 -19.20 3.00 17.80
CA THR A 4 -19.49 4.35 18.33
C THR A 4 -18.81 5.41 17.47
N HIS A 5 -17.63 5.13 16.93
CA HIS A 5 -16.91 6.03 16.01
C HIS A 5 -17.60 6.12 14.64
N LEU A 6 -18.21 5.04 14.17
CA LEU A 6 -19.00 5.03 12.93
C LEU A 6 -20.26 5.93 12.97
N GLN A 7 -20.68 6.34 14.18
CA GLN A 7 -21.79 7.28 14.40
C GLN A 7 -21.33 8.75 14.30
N GLY A 8 -20.01 9.00 14.25
CA GLY A 8 -19.43 10.32 14.15
C GLY A 8 -19.76 11.01 12.82
N VAL A 9 -20.03 12.31 12.90
CA VAL A 9 -20.08 13.19 11.71
C VAL A 9 -18.68 13.30 11.08
N GLU A 10 -17.65 13.22 11.91
CA GLU A 10 -16.24 13.26 11.53
C GLU A 10 -15.44 12.29 12.43
N ILE A 11 -14.42 11.62 11.87
CA ILE A 11 -13.65 10.55 12.53
C ILE A 11 -12.17 10.94 12.54
N SER A 12 -11.56 11.13 13.70
CA SER A 12 -10.12 11.41 13.79
C SER A 12 -9.25 10.25 13.28
N ALA A 13 -7.99 10.49 12.93
CA ALA A 13 -7.08 9.45 12.45
C ALA A 13 -6.91 8.29 13.45
N ALA A 14 -6.90 8.58 14.76
CA ALA A 14 -6.86 7.56 15.81
C ALA A 14 -8.14 6.69 15.83
N GLN A 15 -9.30 7.31 15.69
CA GLN A 15 -10.58 6.58 15.63
C GLN A 15 -10.71 5.77 14.33
N PHE A 16 -10.20 6.30 13.22
CA PHE A 16 -10.13 5.57 11.96
C PHE A 16 -9.27 4.30 12.11
N LEU A 17 -8.12 4.39 12.77
CA LEU A 17 -7.27 3.25 13.04
C LEU A 17 -7.97 2.20 13.92
N GLU A 18 -8.72 2.63 14.94
CA GLU A 18 -9.52 1.72 15.77
C GLU A 18 -10.61 1.01 14.97
N ILE A 19 -11.24 1.71 14.02
CA ILE A 19 -12.20 1.10 13.10
C ILE A 19 -11.49 0.09 12.20
N TRP A 20 -10.38 0.47 11.58
CA TRP A 20 -9.60 -0.39 10.70
C TRP A 20 -9.21 -1.70 11.39
N ARG A 21 -8.52 -1.61 12.53
CA ARG A 21 -8.06 -2.76 13.32
C ARG A 21 -9.20 -3.60 13.90
N HIS A 22 -10.41 -3.05 13.99
CA HIS A 22 -11.56 -3.82 14.46
C HIS A 22 -12.09 -4.77 13.38
N TYR A 23 -12.02 -4.36 12.12
CA TYR A 23 -12.55 -5.14 11.00
C TYR A 23 -11.48 -5.98 10.31
N ASP A 24 -10.25 -5.47 10.17
CA ASP A 24 -9.06 -6.23 9.74
C ASP A 24 -8.60 -7.13 10.89
N THR A 25 -9.29 -8.25 11.09
CA THR A 25 -9.18 -9.11 12.26
C THR A 25 -7.99 -10.05 12.14
N ASP A 26 -7.69 -10.48 10.92
CA ASP A 26 -6.51 -11.30 10.63
C ASP A 26 -5.22 -10.46 10.46
N GLY A 27 -5.35 -9.13 10.37
CA GLY A 27 -4.23 -8.21 10.26
C GLY A 27 -3.52 -8.32 8.91
N ASN A 28 -4.22 -8.81 7.88
CA ASN A 28 -3.64 -9.01 6.56
C ASN A 28 -3.53 -7.70 5.76
N GLY A 29 -4.00 -6.58 6.32
CA GLY A 29 -3.97 -5.27 5.67
C GLY A 29 -5.16 -5.02 4.73
N PHE A 30 -6.18 -5.87 4.80
CA PHE A 30 -7.39 -5.78 4.00
C PHE A 30 -8.62 -6.19 4.80
N ILE A 31 -9.76 -5.60 4.45
CA ILE A 31 -11.05 -6.02 4.97
C ILE A 31 -11.73 -6.79 3.83
N GLU A 32 -11.87 -8.11 3.98
CA GLU A 32 -12.40 -8.99 2.94
C GLU A 32 -13.37 -10.06 3.45
N GLY A 33 -14.16 -10.63 2.53
CA GLY A 33 -15.10 -11.70 2.83
C GLY A 33 -16.08 -11.33 3.94
N LYS A 34 -15.95 -12.01 5.09
CA LYS A 34 -16.85 -11.80 6.24
C LYS A 34 -16.61 -10.46 6.94
N GLU A 35 -15.36 -10.01 7.03
CA GLU A 35 -15.00 -8.75 7.69
C GLU A 35 -15.66 -7.56 6.99
N LEU A 36 -15.69 -7.62 5.65
CA LEU A 36 -16.33 -6.62 4.82
C LEU A 36 -17.86 -6.62 4.98
N GLN A 37 -18.47 -7.79 5.08
CA GLN A 37 -19.91 -7.92 5.32
C GLN A 37 -20.31 -7.37 6.70
N ASP A 38 -19.54 -7.73 7.73
CA ASP A 38 -19.74 -7.25 9.09
C ASP A 38 -19.54 -5.72 9.16
N PHE A 39 -18.52 -5.18 8.50
CA PHE A 39 -18.30 -3.73 8.37
C PHE A 39 -19.49 -3.00 7.72
N ILE A 40 -19.96 -3.48 6.56
CA ILE A 40 -21.08 -2.85 5.84
C ILE A 40 -22.35 -2.84 6.70
N LEU A 41 -22.66 -3.97 7.34
CA LEU A 41 -23.82 -4.09 8.21
C LEU A 41 -23.73 -3.13 9.40
N GLU A 42 -22.58 -3.08 10.05
CA GLU A 42 -22.39 -2.22 11.22
C GLU A 42 -22.34 -0.73 10.86
N LEU A 43 -21.76 -0.36 9.71
CA LEU A 43 -21.78 1.00 9.18
C LEU A 43 -23.22 1.48 8.97
N GLN A 44 -24.06 0.68 8.31
CA GLN A 44 -25.47 1.01 8.10
C GLN A 44 -26.24 1.12 9.41
N GLN A 45 -26.03 0.18 10.34
CA GLN A 45 -26.70 0.20 11.64
C GLN A 45 -26.27 1.39 12.49
N ALA A 46 -24.98 1.72 12.53
CA ALA A 46 -24.44 2.85 13.26
C ALA A 46 -25.02 4.16 12.73
N ARG A 47 -24.99 4.38 11.41
CA ARG A 47 -25.53 5.57 10.77
C ARG A 47 -27.04 5.72 11.01
N LYS A 48 -27.80 4.63 10.87
CA LYS A 48 -29.25 4.61 11.16
C LYS A 48 -29.55 4.90 12.62
N LYS A 49 -28.78 4.35 13.57
CA LYS A 49 -28.91 4.64 15.02
C LYS A 49 -28.61 6.11 15.34
N ALA A 50 -27.64 6.70 14.63
CA ALA A 50 -27.29 8.12 14.77
C ALA A 50 -28.27 9.08 14.06
N GLY A 51 -29.22 8.56 13.28
CA GLY A 51 -30.12 9.37 12.46
C GLY A 51 -29.41 10.07 11.29
N LEU A 52 -28.25 9.55 10.86
CA LEU A 52 -27.45 10.08 9.76
C LEU A 52 -27.74 9.29 8.48
N ASP A 53 -27.92 10.01 7.37
CA ASP A 53 -27.97 9.40 6.05
C ASP A 53 -26.56 8.97 5.61
N LEU A 54 -26.52 7.87 4.85
CA LEU A 54 -25.30 7.46 4.15
C LEU A 54 -24.98 8.50 3.06
N SER A 55 -23.71 8.90 2.98
CA SER A 55 -23.21 9.72 1.87
C SER A 55 -23.33 8.96 0.54
N GLU A 56 -23.27 9.65 -0.60
CA GLU A 56 -23.29 8.99 -1.91
C GLU A 56 -22.15 7.97 -2.06
N GLN A 57 -20.96 8.27 -1.52
CA GLN A 57 -19.81 7.36 -1.51
C GLN A 57 -20.08 6.10 -0.68
N MET A 58 -20.68 6.25 0.51
CA MET A 58 -21.07 5.11 1.33
C MET A 58 -22.15 4.27 0.66
N LYS A 59 -23.14 4.88 0.01
CA LYS A 59 -24.19 4.17 -0.72
C LYS A 59 -23.60 3.37 -1.88
N ALA A 60 -22.76 4.00 -2.71
CA ALA A 60 -22.07 3.34 -3.80
C ALA A 60 -21.21 2.17 -3.31
N PHE A 61 -20.51 2.35 -2.19
CA PHE A 61 -19.71 1.30 -1.57
C PHE A 61 -20.56 0.11 -1.10
N VAL A 62 -21.64 0.37 -0.38
CA VAL A 62 -22.60 -0.65 0.07
C VAL A 62 -23.19 -1.39 -1.12
N ASP A 63 -23.56 -0.68 -2.18
CA ASP A 63 -24.16 -1.30 -3.37
C ASP A 63 -23.14 -2.16 -4.13
N GLN A 64 -21.88 -1.72 -4.19
CA GLN A 64 -20.79 -2.44 -4.87
C GLN A 64 -20.36 -3.69 -4.10
N TYR A 65 -20.22 -3.61 -2.78
CA TYR A 65 -19.62 -4.66 -1.94
C TYR A 65 -20.62 -5.43 -1.08
N GLY A 66 -21.83 -4.93 -0.88
CA GLY A 66 -22.83 -5.54 0.00
C GLY A 66 -23.36 -6.89 -0.47
N GLN A 67 -23.16 -7.24 -1.75
CA GLN A 67 -23.49 -8.56 -2.29
C GLN A 67 -22.26 -9.35 -2.75
N SER A 68 -21.07 -8.76 -2.69
CA SER A 68 -19.84 -9.41 -3.14
C SER A 68 -19.20 -10.17 -1.98
N SER A 69 -19.09 -11.49 -2.09
CA SER A 69 -18.28 -12.30 -1.17
C SER A 69 -16.78 -12.18 -1.42
N ASP A 70 -16.39 -11.72 -2.61
CA ASP A 70 -15.01 -11.67 -3.09
C ASP A 70 -14.46 -10.23 -3.04
N GLY A 71 -15.19 -9.32 -2.39
CA GLY A 71 -14.78 -7.96 -2.20
C GLY A 71 -13.57 -7.87 -1.27
N LYS A 72 -12.52 -7.20 -1.73
CA LYS A 72 -11.35 -6.83 -0.94
C LYS A 72 -11.18 -5.33 -0.98
N ILE A 73 -11.08 -4.71 0.19
CA ILE A 73 -10.80 -3.28 0.31
C ILE A 73 -9.56 -3.07 1.18
N GLY A 74 -8.72 -2.12 0.79
CA GLY A 74 -7.60 -1.67 1.59
C GLY A 74 -7.97 -0.45 2.42
N ILE A 75 -6.99 -0.01 3.21
CA ILE A 75 -7.12 1.15 4.08
C ILE A 75 -7.38 2.45 3.30
N ALA A 76 -6.86 2.51 2.06
CA ALA A 76 -7.05 3.63 1.16
C ALA A 76 -8.48 3.72 0.62
N GLU A 77 -9.15 2.59 0.37
CA GLU A 77 -10.59 2.56 0.05
C GLU A 77 -11.43 2.95 1.27
N LEU A 78 -11.12 2.40 2.45
CA LEU A 78 -11.87 2.73 3.67
C LEU A 78 -11.81 4.24 4.00
N ALA A 79 -10.64 4.86 3.83
CA ALA A 79 -10.43 6.28 4.04
C ALA A 79 -11.26 7.18 3.10
N GLN A 80 -11.71 6.68 1.95
CA GLN A 80 -12.60 7.42 1.04
C GLN A 80 -14.07 7.34 1.44
N ILE A 81 -14.45 6.29 2.14
CA ILE A 81 -15.83 5.99 2.49
C ILE A 81 -16.19 6.67 3.82
N LEU A 82 -15.25 6.66 4.77
CA LEU A 82 -15.44 7.23 6.09
C LEU A 82 -15.13 8.75 6.09
N PRO A 83 -15.96 9.58 6.76
CA PRO A 83 -15.74 11.02 6.87
C PRO A 83 -14.63 11.26 7.90
N THR A 84 -13.39 11.02 7.48
CA THR A 84 -12.22 11.09 8.34
C THR A 84 -11.74 12.54 8.42
N GLU A 85 -11.53 13.03 9.65
CA GLU A 85 -11.06 14.39 9.95
C GLU A 85 -9.77 14.67 9.18
N GLU A 86 -9.77 15.80 8.48
CA GLU A 86 -8.65 16.24 7.65
C GLU A 86 -8.07 15.17 6.69
N ASN A 87 -8.87 14.32 6.03
CA ASN A 87 -8.49 13.58 4.80
C ASN A 87 -7.04 13.03 4.76
N PHE A 88 -6.52 12.59 5.91
CA PHE A 88 -5.08 12.45 6.16
C PHE A 88 -4.46 11.48 5.16
N LEU A 89 -5.02 10.27 5.06
CA LEU A 89 -4.64 9.26 4.07
C LEU A 89 -5.00 9.67 2.65
N LEU A 90 -6.12 10.40 2.47
CA LEU A 90 -6.57 10.82 1.14
C LEU A 90 -5.61 11.84 0.51
N PHE A 91 -4.97 12.70 1.31
CA PHE A 91 -3.96 13.64 0.81
C PHE A 91 -2.72 12.93 0.29
N PHE A 92 -2.20 11.97 1.04
CA PHE A 92 -1.04 11.19 0.59
C PHE A 92 -1.37 10.39 -0.66
N ARG A 93 -2.56 9.76 -0.69
CA ARG A 93 -3.07 9.07 -1.87
C ARG A 93 -3.18 9.98 -3.10
N GLN A 94 -3.72 11.20 -2.97
CA GLN A 94 -3.87 12.12 -4.11
C GLN A 94 -2.54 12.44 -4.80
N GLN A 95 -1.42 12.30 -4.08
CA GLN A 95 -0.09 12.53 -4.60
C GLN A 95 0.59 11.26 -5.16
N LEU A 96 0.02 10.08 -4.90
CA LEU A 96 0.52 8.76 -5.30
C LEU A 96 -0.52 8.10 -6.23
N LYS A 97 -0.59 8.58 -7.48
CA LYS A 97 -1.69 8.17 -8.39
C LYS A 97 -1.44 6.83 -9.08
N SER A 98 -0.18 6.44 -9.21
CA SER A 98 0.23 5.19 -9.84
C SER A 98 1.28 4.48 -9.00
N SER A 99 1.38 3.17 -9.20
CA SER A 99 2.51 2.39 -8.69
C SER A 99 3.85 2.98 -9.11
N GLU A 100 3.99 3.46 -10.34
CA GLU A 100 5.23 4.08 -10.85
C GLU A 100 5.64 5.32 -10.02
N GLU A 101 4.72 6.25 -9.78
CA GLU A 101 4.99 7.46 -8.96
C GLU A 101 5.34 7.09 -7.52
N PHE A 102 4.72 6.03 -7.00
CA PHE A 102 5.02 5.50 -5.67
C PHE A 102 6.43 4.92 -5.59
N MET A 103 6.85 4.09 -6.54
CA MET A 103 8.18 3.48 -6.56
C MET A 103 9.28 4.53 -6.76
N GLN A 104 9.04 5.55 -7.59
CA GLN A 104 9.97 6.68 -7.74
C GLN A 104 10.08 7.50 -6.44
N SER A 105 8.95 7.72 -5.77
CA SER A 105 8.93 8.41 -4.48
C SER A 105 9.67 7.58 -3.43
N TRP A 106 9.38 6.28 -3.32
CA TRP A 106 10.06 5.35 -2.44
C TRP A 106 11.58 5.47 -2.55
N ARG A 107 12.11 5.29 -3.76
CA ARG A 107 13.56 5.38 -4.04
C ARG A 107 14.16 6.73 -3.66
N ARG A 108 13.40 7.81 -3.75
CA ARG A 108 13.86 9.15 -3.40
C ARG A 108 13.98 9.35 -1.88
N TYR A 109 13.16 8.68 -1.09
CA TYR A 109 13.14 8.85 0.36
C TYR A 109 13.89 7.77 1.12
N ASP A 110 14.07 6.58 0.56
CA ASP A 110 15.01 5.55 1.01
C ASP A 110 16.43 5.97 0.60
N THR A 111 16.97 6.96 1.33
CA THR A 111 18.18 7.68 0.95
C THR A 111 19.45 6.88 1.18
N ASP A 112 19.40 5.95 2.12
CA ASP A 112 20.50 5.05 2.45
C ASP A 112 20.41 3.70 1.71
N HIS A 113 19.35 3.51 0.90
CA HIS A 113 19.07 2.25 0.19
C HIS A 113 19.01 1.05 1.14
N SER A 114 18.54 1.27 2.37
CA SER A 114 18.31 0.23 3.36
C SER A 114 17.18 -0.71 2.95
N GLY A 115 16.29 -0.26 2.06
CA GLY A 115 15.08 -0.99 1.68
C GLY A 115 13.93 -0.77 2.65
N PHE A 116 14.08 0.17 3.58
CA PHE A 116 13.07 0.56 4.56
C PHE A 116 13.00 2.08 4.63
N ILE A 117 11.84 2.62 4.95
CA ILE A 117 11.67 4.04 5.26
C ILE A 117 11.69 4.18 6.77
N GLU A 118 12.77 4.77 7.28
CA GLU A 118 12.91 5.04 8.72
C GLU A 118 12.02 6.23 9.15
N THR A 119 11.90 6.46 10.46
CA THR A 119 11.06 7.53 11.00
C THR A 119 11.40 8.92 10.46
N ASP A 120 12.69 9.25 10.30
CA ASP A 120 13.14 10.55 9.79
C ASP A 120 12.90 10.71 8.28
N GLU A 121 13.04 9.62 7.53
CA GLU A 121 12.75 9.56 6.09
C GLU A 121 11.23 9.67 5.85
N LEU A 122 10.42 8.97 6.66
CA LEU A 122 8.97 9.11 6.66
C LEU A 122 8.59 10.56 6.97
N LYS A 123 9.15 11.17 8.02
CA LYS A 123 8.89 12.58 8.36
C LYS A 123 9.18 13.52 7.18
N SER A 124 10.28 13.27 6.47
CA SER A 124 10.69 14.03 5.28
C SER A 124 9.73 13.82 4.11
N PHE A 125 9.32 12.57 3.85
CA PHE A 125 8.32 12.21 2.86
C PHE A 125 7.00 12.95 3.08
N LEU A 126 6.49 12.90 4.30
CA LEU A 126 5.23 13.57 4.66
C LEU A 126 5.32 15.08 4.54
N LYS A 127 6.44 15.66 4.97
CA LYS A 127 6.68 17.09 4.87
C LYS A 127 6.64 17.56 3.42
N ASP A 128 7.26 16.82 2.52
CA ASP A 128 7.28 17.18 1.10
C ASP A 128 5.93 16.93 0.42
N LEU A 129 5.19 15.87 0.79
CA LEU A 129 3.81 15.68 0.34
C LEU A 129 2.88 16.82 0.78
N LEU A 130 3.01 17.28 2.03
CA LEU A 130 2.22 18.39 2.57
C LEU A 130 2.56 19.72 1.90
N LYS A 131 3.84 19.98 1.62
CA LYS A 131 4.27 21.14 0.82
C LYS A 131 3.67 21.09 -0.58
N LYS A 132 3.69 19.92 -1.24
CA LYS A 132 3.11 19.75 -2.59
C LYS A 132 1.60 19.98 -2.60
N ALA A 133 0.91 19.66 -1.50
CA ALA A 133 -0.50 19.96 -1.29
C ALA A 133 -0.77 21.42 -0.87
N ASN A 134 0.25 22.28 -0.79
CA ASN A 134 0.17 23.67 -0.35
C ASN A 134 -0.46 23.83 1.06
N LYS A 135 -0.22 22.86 1.94
CA LYS A 135 -0.68 22.88 3.32
C LYS A 135 0.47 23.21 4.28
N PRO A 136 0.43 24.35 4.99
CA PRO A 136 1.35 24.59 6.08
C PRO A 136 1.05 23.57 7.20
N CYS A 137 2.06 22.79 7.58
CA CYS A 137 1.96 21.83 8.66
C CYS A 137 2.94 22.23 9.76
N GLU A 138 2.45 22.30 11.00
CA GLU A 138 3.30 22.48 12.17
C GLU A 138 4.05 21.19 12.48
N GLU A 139 5.26 21.31 13.02
CA GLU A 139 6.11 20.16 13.35
C GLU A 139 5.41 19.15 14.28
N SER A 140 4.59 19.65 15.23
CA SER A 140 3.82 18.79 16.14
C SER A 140 2.76 17.94 15.43
N LYS A 141 2.09 18.49 14.40
CA LYS A 141 1.12 17.72 13.59
C LYS A 141 1.85 16.71 12.70
N LEU A 142 3.01 17.10 12.17
CA LEU A 142 3.84 16.20 11.37
C LEU A 142 4.30 14.99 12.19
N GLU A 143 4.69 15.18 13.44
CA GLU A 143 5.04 14.09 14.35
C GLU A 143 3.86 13.17 14.67
N GLU A 144 2.68 13.75 14.91
CA GLU A 144 1.44 12.98 15.09
C GLU A 144 1.10 12.14 13.86
N TYR A 145 1.30 12.71 12.67
CA TYR A 145 1.12 12.03 11.39
C TYR A 145 2.10 10.89 11.16
N THR A 146 3.40 11.11 11.41
CA THR A 146 4.42 10.07 11.33
C THR A 146 4.11 8.93 12.29
N HIS A 147 3.82 9.24 13.55
CA HIS A 147 3.52 8.24 14.56
C HIS A 147 2.21 7.48 14.27
N THR A 148 1.23 8.17 13.69
CA THR A 148 0.00 7.53 13.26
C THR A 148 0.29 6.58 12.10
N MET A 149 1.00 7.00 11.05
CA MET A 149 1.35 6.13 9.91
C MET A 149 2.14 4.89 10.32
N LEU A 150 3.15 5.03 11.17
CA LEU A 150 3.86 3.87 11.73
C LEU A 150 2.87 2.92 12.39
N ARG A 151 2.01 3.40 13.30
CA ARG A 151 0.99 2.53 13.91
C ARG A 151 0.00 1.90 12.93
N MET A 152 -0.20 2.45 11.73
CA MET A 152 -1.12 1.85 10.74
C MET A 152 -0.41 0.82 9.86
N PHE A 153 0.82 1.09 9.45
CA PHE A 153 1.50 0.35 8.39
C PHE A 153 2.67 -0.52 8.88
N ASP A 154 3.29 -0.17 10.01
CA ASP A 154 4.35 -0.96 10.64
C ASP A 154 3.73 -2.19 11.33
N THR A 155 3.57 -3.26 10.55
CA THR A 155 2.90 -4.49 10.99
C THR A 155 3.80 -5.34 11.87
N ASN A 156 5.10 -5.33 11.60
CA ASN A 156 6.10 -6.08 12.35
C ASN A 156 6.59 -5.33 13.61
N ASN A 157 6.18 -4.07 13.79
CA ASN A 157 6.56 -3.17 14.89
C ASN A 157 8.09 -2.97 15.00
N ASP A 158 8.79 -2.92 13.86
CA ASP A 158 10.23 -2.69 13.82
C ASP A 158 10.61 -1.19 13.82
N GLY A 159 9.61 -0.29 13.78
CA GLY A 159 9.78 1.15 13.80
C GLY A 159 10.17 1.77 12.46
N LYS A 160 10.18 0.97 11.40
CA LYS A 160 10.43 1.38 10.01
C LYS A 160 9.30 0.84 9.13
N LEU A 161 9.17 1.36 7.92
CA LEU A 161 8.17 0.88 6.97
C LEU A 161 8.87 0.19 5.82
N GLY A 162 8.51 -1.07 5.56
CA GLY A 162 8.93 -1.79 4.37
C GLY A 162 8.12 -1.37 3.13
N LEU A 163 8.63 -1.69 1.94
CA LEU A 163 7.97 -1.33 0.66
C LEU A 163 6.55 -1.88 0.59
N THR A 164 6.38 -3.13 1.06
CA THR A 164 5.08 -3.81 1.07
C THR A 164 4.11 -3.14 2.04
N GLU A 165 4.58 -2.70 3.20
CA GLU A 165 3.78 -2.00 4.21
C GLU A 165 3.31 -0.63 3.71
N LEU A 166 4.22 0.18 3.19
CA LEU A 166 3.84 1.51 2.68
C LEU A 166 2.98 1.41 1.41
N SER A 167 3.12 0.32 0.64
CA SER A 167 2.27 0.08 -0.54
C SER A 167 0.78 -0.05 -0.20
N MET A 168 0.42 -0.35 1.05
CA MET A 168 -0.99 -0.39 1.48
C MET A 168 -1.69 0.98 1.35
N LEU A 169 -0.94 2.07 1.18
CA LEU A 169 -1.48 3.39 0.80
C LEU A 169 -2.02 3.42 -0.64
N LEU A 170 -1.56 2.53 -1.51
CA LEU A 170 -2.03 2.42 -2.88
C LEU A 170 -3.40 1.72 -2.93
N PRO A 171 -4.31 2.15 -3.82
CA PRO A 171 -5.53 1.39 -4.10
C PRO A 171 -5.20 -0.05 -4.46
N VAL A 172 -6.04 -0.99 -4.03
CA VAL A 172 -5.82 -2.43 -4.25
C VAL A 172 -5.62 -2.75 -5.73
N GLN A 173 -6.32 -2.04 -6.62
CA GLN A 173 -6.23 -2.27 -8.07
C GLN A 173 -4.89 -1.84 -8.66
N GLU A 174 -4.25 -0.81 -8.10
CA GLU A 174 -2.95 -0.27 -8.54
C GLU A 174 -1.78 -0.90 -7.79
N ASN A 175 -2.03 -1.54 -6.64
CA ASN A 175 -0.99 -2.13 -5.81
C ASN A 175 -0.52 -3.48 -6.38
N PHE A 176 0.37 -3.42 -7.38
CA PHE A 176 0.96 -4.61 -7.98
C PHE A 176 1.77 -5.45 -6.98
N LEU A 177 2.33 -4.84 -5.92
CA LEU A 177 3.15 -5.54 -4.92
C LEU A 177 2.36 -6.63 -4.20
N LEU A 178 1.04 -6.48 -4.06
CA LEU A 178 0.16 -7.53 -3.50
C LEU A 178 0.17 -8.80 -4.35
N LYS A 179 0.14 -8.65 -5.67
CA LYS A 179 0.19 -9.81 -6.59
C LYS A 179 1.55 -10.50 -6.52
N PHE A 180 2.60 -9.73 -6.24
CA PHE A 180 3.97 -10.23 -6.12
C PHE A 180 4.23 -10.90 -4.77
N GLN A 181 3.42 -10.68 -3.72
CA GLN A 181 3.56 -11.39 -2.44
C GLN A 181 3.50 -12.92 -2.61
N GLY A 182 2.59 -13.43 -3.47
CA GLY A 182 2.50 -14.87 -3.79
C GLY A 182 3.63 -15.40 -4.67
N VAL A 183 4.44 -14.50 -5.23
CA VAL A 183 5.54 -14.79 -6.16
C VAL A 183 6.91 -14.60 -5.48
N LYS A 184 6.94 -14.01 -4.28
CA LYS A 184 8.17 -13.81 -3.51
C LYS A 184 8.86 -15.16 -3.28
N MET A 185 10.17 -15.17 -3.49
CA MET A 185 11.03 -16.34 -3.33
C MET A 185 12.08 -16.10 -2.25
N CYS A 186 12.66 -17.17 -1.71
CA CYS A 186 13.69 -17.01 -0.69
C CYS A 186 14.96 -16.36 -1.28
N GLY A 187 15.77 -15.69 -0.46
CA GLY A 187 16.96 -14.97 -0.92
C GLY A 187 17.93 -15.83 -1.75
N LYS A 188 18.05 -17.12 -1.44
CA LYS A 188 18.87 -18.08 -2.21
C LYS A 188 18.33 -18.34 -3.61
N GLU A 189 17.01 -18.47 -3.75
CA GLU A 189 16.36 -18.65 -5.06
C GLU A 189 16.40 -17.36 -5.84
N PHE A 190 16.11 -16.23 -5.18
CA PHE A 190 16.21 -14.90 -5.77
C PHE A 190 17.60 -14.65 -6.34
N ASN A 191 18.66 -15.00 -5.58
CA ASN A 191 20.02 -14.80 -6.04
C ASN A 191 20.35 -15.61 -7.30
N LYS A 192 19.89 -16.86 -7.38
CA LYS A 192 20.07 -17.72 -8.56
C LYS A 192 19.27 -17.20 -9.76
N VAL A 193 18.05 -16.72 -9.52
CA VAL A 193 17.22 -16.12 -10.56
C VAL A 193 17.92 -14.85 -11.06
N PHE A 194 18.38 -13.98 -10.16
CA PHE A 194 19.07 -12.76 -10.54
C PHE A 194 20.27 -13.04 -11.47
N GLU A 195 21.15 -13.96 -11.07
CA GLU A 195 22.32 -14.36 -11.85
C GLU A 195 21.99 -15.08 -13.16
N LEU A 196 20.80 -15.68 -13.28
CA LEU A 196 20.36 -16.34 -14.51
C LEU A 196 19.91 -15.34 -15.57
N TYR A 197 19.28 -14.23 -15.15
CA TYR A 197 18.73 -13.22 -16.07
C TYR A 197 19.66 -12.02 -16.29
N ASP A 198 20.64 -11.79 -15.41
CA ASP A 198 21.80 -10.91 -15.66
C ASP A 198 22.73 -11.60 -16.69
N LYS A 199 22.37 -11.49 -17.98
CA LYS A 199 22.98 -12.27 -19.07
C LYS A 199 24.37 -11.77 -19.40
N ASP A 200 24.61 -10.48 -19.23
CA ASP A 200 25.89 -9.85 -19.49
C ASP A 200 26.81 -9.83 -18.25
N GLY A 201 26.28 -10.15 -17.07
CA GLY A 201 27.04 -10.24 -15.82
C GLY A 201 27.51 -8.87 -15.33
N ASN A 202 26.81 -7.81 -15.69
CA ASN A 202 27.19 -6.44 -15.34
C ASN A 202 26.81 -6.07 -13.88
N GLY A 203 26.05 -6.94 -13.18
CA GLY A 203 25.61 -6.76 -11.80
C GLY A 203 24.32 -5.97 -11.63
N HIS A 204 23.62 -5.64 -12.72
CA HIS A 204 22.33 -4.93 -12.75
C HIS A 204 21.44 -5.42 -13.89
N MET A 205 20.13 -5.52 -13.67
CA MET A 205 19.20 -5.84 -14.76
C MET A 205 18.81 -4.60 -15.56
N ASP A 206 18.86 -4.71 -16.87
CA ASP A 206 18.26 -3.73 -17.77
C ASP A 206 16.76 -4.01 -18.04
N GLU A 207 16.12 -3.15 -18.82
CA GLU A 207 14.70 -3.29 -19.15
C GLU A 207 14.37 -4.58 -19.92
N ASN A 208 15.28 -5.10 -20.75
CA ASN A 208 15.07 -6.31 -21.53
C ASN A 208 15.25 -7.57 -20.67
N GLU A 209 16.24 -7.58 -19.80
CA GLU A 209 16.48 -8.67 -18.84
C GLU A 209 15.33 -8.78 -17.85
N LEU A 210 14.82 -7.65 -17.36
CA LEU A 210 13.62 -7.61 -16.54
C LEU A 210 12.38 -8.09 -17.30
N ASP A 211 12.23 -7.74 -18.58
CA ASP A 211 11.09 -8.20 -19.41
C ASP A 211 11.08 -9.72 -19.55
N ASP A 212 12.24 -10.34 -19.79
CA ASP A 212 12.40 -11.79 -19.85
C ASP A 212 12.10 -12.45 -18.50
N LEU A 213 12.59 -11.88 -17.39
CA LEU A 213 12.30 -12.36 -16.04
C LEU A 213 10.79 -12.31 -15.74
N LEU A 214 10.13 -11.18 -16.05
CA LEU A 214 8.71 -11.00 -15.78
C LEU A 214 7.84 -11.90 -16.64
N LYS A 215 8.23 -12.23 -17.87
CA LYS A 215 7.52 -13.21 -18.71
C LYS A 215 7.53 -14.58 -18.05
N ASP A 216 8.70 -15.04 -17.62
CA ASP A 216 8.84 -16.35 -16.98
C ASP A 216 8.13 -16.40 -15.63
N LEU A 217 8.15 -15.31 -14.85
CA LEU A 217 7.38 -15.20 -13.61
C LEU A 217 5.87 -15.24 -13.87
N CYS A 218 5.38 -14.53 -14.89
CA CYS A 218 3.97 -14.59 -15.30
C CYS A 218 3.58 -16.01 -15.77
N GLU A 219 4.44 -16.70 -16.50
CA GLU A 219 4.17 -18.05 -16.97
C GLU A 219 4.13 -19.09 -15.85
N LYS A 220 4.99 -18.95 -14.84
CA LYS A 220 5.02 -19.82 -13.66
C LYS A 220 3.87 -19.53 -12.69
N ASN A 221 3.49 -18.26 -12.56
CA ASN A 221 2.51 -17.79 -11.56
C ASN A 221 1.25 -17.22 -12.22
N LYS A 222 0.69 -17.91 -13.22
CA LYS A 222 -0.53 -17.50 -13.95
C LYS A 222 -1.78 -17.28 -13.09
N LYS A 223 -1.74 -17.73 -11.83
CA LYS A 223 -2.83 -17.54 -10.87
C LYS A 223 -2.81 -16.12 -10.28
N ASP A 224 -1.62 -15.57 -10.06
CA ASP A 224 -1.41 -14.30 -9.35
C ASP A 224 -1.02 -13.16 -10.31
N LEU A 225 -0.28 -13.49 -11.37
CA LEU A 225 0.20 -12.55 -12.38
C LEU A 225 -0.53 -12.69 -13.72
N ASP A 226 -0.83 -11.55 -14.31
CA ASP A 226 -1.44 -11.43 -15.63
C ASP A 226 -0.42 -10.91 -16.65
N ILE A 227 -0.21 -11.67 -17.71
CA ILE A 227 0.71 -11.32 -18.81
C ILE A 227 0.31 -10.04 -19.52
N ASN A 228 -0.98 -9.69 -19.54
CA ASN A 228 -1.45 -8.44 -20.14
C ASN A 228 -0.99 -7.22 -19.33
N SER A 229 -0.74 -7.40 -18.03
CA SER A 229 -0.25 -6.38 -17.12
C SER A 229 1.28 -6.32 -17.04
N LEU A 230 2.00 -7.14 -17.82
CA LEU A 230 3.47 -7.22 -17.78
C LEU A 230 4.14 -5.87 -18.05
N SER A 231 3.61 -5.11 -19.01
CA SER A 231 4.12 -3.75 -19.30
C SER A 231 4.00 -2.80 -18.11
N THR A 232 2.93 -2.92 -17.31
CA THR A 232 2.71 -2.14 -16.09
C THR A 232 3.65 -2.58 -14.98
N TYR A 233 3.83 -3.90 -14.78
CA TYR A 233 4.77 -4.42 -13.79
C TYR A 233 6.19 -3.99 -14.11
N LYS A 234 6.60 -4.09 -15.38
CA LYS A 234 7.91 -3.67 -15.84
C LYS A 234 8.16 -2.19 -15.56
N LYS A 235 7.23 -1.30 -15.92
CA LYS A 235 7.36 0.15 -15.64
C LYS A 235 7.45 0.44 -14.14
N SER A 236 6.63 -0.22 -13.33
CA SER A 236 6.61 -0.02 -11.88
C SER A 236 7.91 -0.49 -11.22
N ILE A 237 8.45 -1.63 -11.64
CA ILE A 237 9.71 -2.15 -11.11
C ILE A 237 10.90 -1.30 -11.62
N MET A 238 10.91 -0.91 -12.91
CA MET A 238 11.93 -0.01 -13.45
C MET A 238 11.94 1.37 -12.81
N ALA A 239 10.85 1.81 -12.19
CA ALA A 239 10.84 3.04 -11.40
C ALA A 239 11.73 2.97 -10.14
N LEU A 240 12.10 1.76 -9.67
CA LEU A 240 13.13 1.57 -8.64
C LEU A 240 14.56 1.63 -9.21
N SER A 241 14.74 1.57 -10.53
CA SER A 241 16.07 1.51 -11.13
C SER A 241 16.83 2.82 -11.02
N ASP A 242 18.17 2.73 -10.98
CA ASP A 242 19.06 3.87 -11.11
C ASP A 242 19.40 4.17 -12.56
N GLY A 243 18.65 5.08 -13.18
CA GLY A 243 18.90 5.48 -14.57
C GLY A 243 18.74 4.32 -15.56
N GLY A 244 17.80 3.40 -15.30
CA GLY A 244 17.56 2.21 -16.11
C GLY A 244 18.37 0.98 -15.69
N LYS A 245 19.10 1.05 -14.57
CA LYS A 245 19.88 -0.07 -14.01
C LYS A 245 19.23 -0.54 -12.73
N LEU A 246 18.69 -1.76 -12.74
CA LEU A 246 18.02 -2.32 -11.58
C LEU A 246 18.98 -3.25 -10.83
N TYR A 247 19.47 -2.80 -9.68
CA TYR A 247 20.39 -3.57 -8.86
C TYR A 247 19.66 -4.64 -8.06
N ARG A 248 20.45 -5.60 -7.57
CA ARG A 248 19.96 -6.74 -6.76
C ARG A 248 19.14 -6.29 -5.55
N ALA A 249 19.56 -5.23 -4.86
CA ALA A 249 18.86 -4.71 -3.68
C ALA A 249 17.46 -4.20 -4.03
N GLU A 250 17.33 -3.45 -5.12
CA GLU A 250 16.07 -2.85 -5.56
C GLU A 250 15.07 -3.92 -6.01
N LEU A 251 15.54 -4.91 -6.80
CA LEU A 251 14.67 -6.01 -7.25
C LEU A 251 14.29 -6.95 -6.09
N ALA A 252 15.16 -7.09 -5.08
CA ALA A 252 14.88 -7.89 -3.90
C ALA A 252 13.67 -7.36 -3.12
N LEU A 253 13.44 -6.04 -3.08
CA LEU A 253 12.27 -5.46 -2.41
C LEU A 253 10.92 -5.99 -2.96
N VAL A 254 10.92 -6.39 -4.23
CA VAL A 254 9.71 -6.87 -4.93
C VAL A 254 9.63 -8.40 -4.92
N LEU A 255 10.75 -9.09 -5.18
CA LEU A 255 10.77 -10.53 -5.44
C LEU A 255 11.35 -11.38 -4.31
N CYS A 256 12.03 -10.79 -3.34
CA CYS A 256 12.54 -11.53 -2.19
C CYS A 256 11.48 -11.55 -1.09
N ALA A 257 11.25 -12.73 -0.52
CA ALA A 257 10.62 -12.83 0.78
C ALA A 257 11.58 -12.26 1.83
N ASP A 258 11.08 -11.39 2.70
CA ASP A 258 11.84 -10.91 3.84
C ASP A 258 12.25 -12.13 4.68
N GLU A 259 13.56 -12.34 4.85
CA GLU A 259 14.05 -13.30 5.84
C GLU A 259 13.78 -12.68 7.22
N ASN A 260 12.65 -13.06 7.83
CA ASN A 260 12.33 -12.75 9.23
C ASN A 260 13.52 -13.00 10.16
#